data_AF-A0A950A603-F1
#
_entry.id   AF-A0A950A603-F1
#
_cell.length_a   1.000
_cell.length_b   1.000
_cell.length_c   1.000
_cell.angle_alpha   90.00
_cell.angle_beta   90.00
_cell.angle_gamma   90.00
#
_symmetry.space_group_name_H-M   'P 1'
#
loop_
_entity.id
_entity.type
_entity.pdbx_description
1 polymer ?
#
loop_
_entity_poly.entity_id
_entity_poly.type
_entity_poly.pdbx_seq_one_letter_code
_entity_poly.pdbx_strand_id
1 'polypeptide(L)'
;MRRVTLEVAADDAGRAAALLAGASGALVAADHREGARTAAVSVYLKESAAAKTMRRLRPLIAAHVRDGVLRRGALRETTVAAADWADEWKKYHG
;
A
#
# COMPACT_ATOMS: atom_id res chain seq x y z
N MET A 1 5.04 -5.74 -13.17
CA MET A 1 4.56 -5.74 -11.76
C MET A 1 3.68 -4.52 -11.55
N ARG A 2 2.73 -4.55 -10.61
CA ARG A 2 1.88 -3.41 -10.30
C ARG A 2 2.19 -2.92 -8.88
N ARG A 3 2.41 -1.62 -8.72
CA ARG A 3 2.51 -0.97 -7.42
C ARG A 3 1.21 -0.22 -7.15
N VAL A 4 0.68 -0.40 -5.95
CA VAL A 4 -0.48 0.33 -5.46
C VAL A 4 -0.03 1.16 -4.29
N THR A 5 -0.16 2.48 -4.38
CA THR A 5 0.21 3.41 -3.31
C THR A 5 -1.04 3.98 -2.67
N LEU A 6 -1.09 3.90 -1.35
CA LEU A 6 -2.09 4.49 -0.49
C LEU A 6 -1.48 5.69 0.23
N GLU A 7 -1.99 6.89 -0.04
CA GLU A 7 -1.62 8.11 0.69
C GLU A 7 -2.52 8.25 1.93
N VAL A 8 -1.92 8.24 3.13
CA VAL A 8 -2.57 8.34 4.45
C VAL A 8 -1.89 9.39 5.33
N ALA A 9 -2.47 9.74 6.47
CA ALA A 9 -1.75 10.50 7.49
C ALA A 9 -0.55 9.68 8.01
N ALA A 10 0.56 10.34 8.35
CA ALA A 10 1.77 9.63 8.79
C ALA A 10 1.52 8.78 10.05
N ASP A 11 0.69 9.27 10.97
CA ASP A 11 0.25 8.52 12.17
C ASP A 11 -0.50 7.22 11.85
N ASP A 12 -1.11 7.14 10.67
CA ASP A 12 -1.91 6.00 10.21
C ASP A 12 -1.09 5.00 9.38
N ALA A 13 0.19 5.30 9.07
CA ALA A 13 1.02 4.51 8.16
C ALA A 13 1.12 3.03 8.59
N GLY A 14 1.34 2.79 9.88
CA GLY A 14 1.44 1.43 10.42
C GLY A 14 0.12 0.65 10.32
N ARG A 15 -1.02 1.29 10.60
CA ARG A 15 -2.35 0.68 10.47
C ARG A 15 -2.70 0.39 9.01
N ALA A 16 -2.43 1.35 8.14
CA ALA A 16 -2.62 1.20 6.70
C ALA A 16 -1.76 0.07 6.14
N ALA A 17 -0.50 -0.05 6.57
CA ALA A 17 0.40 -1.13 6.15
C ALA A 17 -0.11 -2.51 6.62
N ALA A 18 -0.53 -2.63 7.88
CA ALA A 18 -1.08 -3.88 8.41
C ALA A 18 -2.35 -4.32 7.68
N LEU A 19 -3.27 -3.37 7.41
CA LEU A 19 -4.48 -3.62 6.63
C LEU A 19 -4.14 -4.14 5.23
N LEU A 20 -3.22 -3.46 4.55
CA LEU A 20 -2.81 -3.83 3.20
C LEU A 20 -2.12 -5.19 3.17
N ALA A 21 -1.27 -5.50 4.16
CA ALA A 21 -0.55 -6.78 4.25
C ALA A 21 -1.53 -7.95 4.43
N GLY A 22 -2.48 -7.82 5.35
CA GLY A 22 -3.50 -8.84 5.61
C GLY A 22 -4.45 -9.09 4.44
N ALA A 23 -4.72 -8.07 3.62
CA ALA A 23 -5.69 -8.17 2.52
C ALA A 23 -5.09 -8.63 1.17
N SER A 24 -3.77 -8.53 0.98
CA SER A 24 -3.14 -8.69 -0.33
C SER A 24 -2.18 -9.87 -0.47
N GLY A 25 -1.67 -10.44 0.64
CA GLY A 25 -0.64 -11.49 0.59
C GLY A 25 0.63 -11.04 -0.14
N ALA A 26 0.89 -9.72 -0.15
CA ALA A 26 1.89 -9.06 -0.97
C ALA A 26 2.91 -8.31 -0.11
N LEU A 27 4.05 -7.95 -0.73
CA LEU A 27 5.02 -7.06 -0.10
C LEU A 27 4.39 -5.69 0.13
N VAL A 28 4.41 -5.23 1.39
CA VAL A 28 3.94 -3.90 1.79
C VAL A 28 5.11 -3.10 2.33
N ALA A 29 5.38 -1.97 1.70
CA ALA A 29 6.38 -1.00 2.13
C ALA A 29 5.68 0.30 2.55
N ALA A 30 5.85 0.70 3.79
CA ALA A 30 5.41 2.01 4.27
C ALA A 30 6.58 2.99 4.18
N ASP A 31 6.53 3.89 3.21
CA ASP A 31 7.50 4.97 3.09
C ASP A 31 6.92 6.23 3.74
N HIS A 32 7.59 6.71 4.79
CA HIS A 32 7.27 7.99 5.39
C HIS A 32 8.57 8.77 5.57
N ARG A 33 8.58 10.02 5.14
CA ARG A 33 9.67 10.94 5.48
C ARG A 33 9.42 11.50 6.87
N GLU A 34 10.48 11.56 7.68
CA GLU A 34 10.45 12.20 8.98
C GLU A 34 9.93 13.66 8.83
N GLY A 35 8.93 14.04 9.63
CA GLY A 35 8.27 15.35 9.55
C GLY A 35 7.20 15.51 8.47
N ALA A 36 6.94 14.48 7.63
CA ALA A 36 5.85 14.54 6.66
C ALA A 36 4.48 14.38 7.32
N ARG A 37 3.50 15.18 6.91
CA ARG A 37 2.10 15.08 7.38
C ARG A 37 1.39 13.82 6.85
N THR A 38 1.93 13.23 5.78
CA THR A 38 1.35 12.08 5.09
C THR A 38 2.42 11.02 4.85
N ALA A 39 2.01 9.76 4.88
CA ALA A 39 2.83 8.61 4.51
C ALA A 39 2.27 7.95 3.25
N ALA A 40 3.16 7.36 2.46
CA ALA A 40 2.82 6.59 1.28
C ALA A 40 3.03 5.10 1.57
N VAL A 41 1.94 4.34 1.62
CA VAL A 41 2.00 2.89 1.83
C VAL A 41 1.85 2.20 0.49
N SER A 42 2.91 1.57 0.02
CA SER A 42 2.99 0.89 -1.27
C SER A 42 2.85 -0.62 -1.12
N VAL A 43 2.05 -1.22 -1.99
CA VAL A 43 1.88 -2.67 -2.11
C VAL A 43 2.31 -3.10 -3.50
N TYR A 44 3.15 -4.12 -3.58
CA TYR A 44 3.63 -4.67 -4.84
C TYR A 44 2.89 -5.96 -5.19
N LEU A 45 2.13 -5.92 -6.28
CA LEU A 45 1.26 -6.99 -6.73
C LEU A 45 1.81 -7.60 -8.02
N LYS A 46 1.70 -8.94 -8.12
CA LYS A 46 1.80 -9.61 -9.42
C LYS A 46 0.71 -9.08 -10.34
N GLU A 47 1.06 -8.86 -11.60
CA GLU A 47 0.16 -8.21 -12.56
C GLU A 47 -1.18 -8.96 -12.73
N SER A 48 -1.13 -10.29 -12.77
CA SER A 48 -2.31 -11.16 -12.82
C SER A 48 -3.21 -11.08 -11.57
N ALA A 49 -2.65 -10.71 -10.42
CA ALA A 49 -3.38 -10.59 -9.16
C ALA A 49 -3.86 -9.16 -8.88
N ALA A 50 -3.24 -8.15 -9.51
CA ALA A 50 -3.44 -6.73 -9.18
C ALA A 50 -4.92 -6.30 -9.28
N ALA A 51 -5.59 -6.62 -10.38
CA ALA A 51 -6.99 -6.24 -10.59
C ALA A 51 -7.94 -6.86 -9.54
N LYS A 52 -7.73 -8.13 -9.21
CA LYS A 52 -8.53 -8.83 -8.19
C LYS A 52 -8.31 -8.26 -6.80
N THR A 53 -7.05 -8.00 -6.45
CA THR A 53 -6.69 -7.40 -5.16
C THR A 53 -7.23 -5.97 -5.06
N MET A 54 -7.13 -5.15 -6.11
CA MET A 54 -7.69 -3.79 -6.12
C MET A 54 -9.20 -3.75 -5.92
N ARG A 55 -9.95 -4.69 -6.52
CA ARG A 55 -11.39 -4.84 -6.27
C ARG A 55 -11.73 -5.12 -4.80
N ARG A 56 -10.82 -5.76 -4.05
CA ARG A 56 -10.97 -6.02 -2.61
C ARG A 56 -10.50 -4.85 -1.75
N LEU A 57 -9.36 -4.24 -2.10
CA LEU A 57 -8.75 -3.17 -1.32
C LEU A 57 -9.57 -1.87 -1.35
N ARG A 58 -10.16 -1.52 -2.50
CA ARG A 58 -10.95 -0.29 -2.66
C ARG A 58 -12.09 -0.17 -1.62
N PRO A 59 -13.02 -1.13 -1.50
CA PRO A 59 -14.10 -1.04 -0.51
C PRO A 59 -13.59 -1.10 0.93
N LEU A 60 -12.53 -1.89 1.20
CA LEU A 60 -11.94 -1.98 2.54
C LEU A 60 -11.36 -0.63 2.99
N ILE A 61 -10.58 0.03 2.14
CA ILE A 61 -9.99 1.34 2.45
C ILE A 61 -11.08 2.40 2.57
N ALA A 62 -12.10 2.39 1.69
CA ALA A 62 -13.22 3.30 1.79
C ALA A 62 -14.00 3.12 3.11
N ALA A 63 -14.20 1.89 3.58
CA ALA A 63 -14.80 1.61 4.87
C ALA A 63 -13.94 2.12 6.03
N HIS A 64 -12.64 1.85 6.03
CA HIS A 64 -11.73 2.31 7.09
C HIS A 64 -11.60 3.84 7.15
N VAL A 65 -11.70 4.52 6.01
CA VAL A 65 -11.78 5.99 5.98
C VAL A 65 -13.10 6.49 6.56
N ARG A 66 -14.22 5.85 6.21
CA ARG A 66 -15.55 6.20 6.74
C ARG A 66 -15.64 5.98 8.25
N ASP A 67 -15.07 4.88 8.74
CA ASP A 67 -15.09 4.50 10.16
C ASP A 67 -14.07 5.29 11.00
N GLY A 68 -13.33 6.22 10.39
CA GLY A 68 -12.34 7.05 11.05
C GLY A 68 -11.04 6.33 11.43
N VAL A 69 -10.86 5.08 10.99
CA VAL A 69 -9.63 4.31 11.20
C VAL A 69 -8.46 4.87 10.39
N LEU A 70 -8.75 5.45 9.22
CA LEU A 70 -7.81 6.19 8.39
C LEU A 70 -8.33 7.61 8.15
N ARG A 71 -7.51 8.64 8.38
CA ARG A 71 -7.93 10.03 8.16
C ARG A 71 -8.09 10.41 6.69
N ARG A 72 -7.39 9.71 5.78
CA ARG A 72 -7.44 9.90 4.33
C ARG A 72 -6.98 8.61 3.65
N GLY A 73 -7.56 8.28 2.50
CA GLY A 73 -7.12 7.14 1.71
C GLY A 73 -7.34 7.40 0.22
N ALA A 74 -6.25 7.72 -0.49
CA ALA A 74 -6.25 7.79 -1.95
C ALA A 74 -5.41 6.63 -2.50
N LEU A 75 -6.05 5.73 -3.25
CA LEU A 75 -5.38 4.63 -3.93
C LEU A 75 -4.94 5.07 -5.32
N ARG A 76 -3.65 4.97 -5.59
CA ARG A 76 -3.07 5.15 -6.92
C ARG A 76 -2.41 3.86 -7.37
N GLU A 77 -2.69 3.43 -8.60
CA GLU A 77 -2.02 2.29 -9.21
C GLU A 77 -0.95 2.80 -10.19
N THR A 78 0.22 2.19 -10.19
CA THR A 78 1.30 2.49 -11.13
C THR A 78 1.97 1.19 -11.57
N THR A 79 2.32 1.08 -12.85
CA THR A 79 3.16 -0.02 -13.33
C THR A 79 4.61 0.25 -12.93
N VAL A 80 5.29 -0.76 -12.38
CA VAL A 80 6.72 -0.68 -12.03
C VAL A 80 7.47 -1.81 -12.71
N ALA A 81 8.74 -1.55 -13.04
CA ALA A 81 9.60 -2.57 -13.63
C ALA A 81 9.81 -3.73 -12.62
N ALA A 82 10.04 -4.93 -13.14
CA ALA A 82 10.26 -6.10 -12.28
C ALA A 82 11.56 -6.00 -11.47
N ALA A 83 12.56 -5.28 -11.99
CA ALA A 83 13.82 -5.03 -11.31
C ALA A 83 13.64 -4.21 -10.02
N ASP A 84 12.88 -3.10 -10.08
CA ASP A 84 12.57 -2.26 -8.90
C ASP A 84 11.89 -3.05 -7.78
N TRP A 85 11.03 -4.00 -8.14
CA TRP A 85 10.40 -4.90 -7.17
C TRP A 85 11.39 -5.87 -6.53
N ALA A 86 12.33 -6.42 -7.30
CA ALA A 86 13.34 -7.33 -6.78
C ALA A 86 14.30 -6.63 -5.80
N ASP A 87 14.68 -5.37 -6.09
CA ASP A 87 15.47 -4.54 -5.19
C ASP A 87 14.71 -4.21 -3.89
N GLU A 88 13.44 -3.82 -3.99
CA GLU A 88 12.60 -3.58 -2.81
C GLU A 88 12.41 -4.86 -1.99
N TRP A 89 12.18 -6.01 -2.62
CA TRP A 89 12.06 -7.28 -1.91
C TRP A 89 13.34 -7.61 -1.11
N LYS A 90 14.53 -7.43 -1.72
CA LYS A 90 15.81 -7.64 -1.03
C LYS A 90 15.99 -6.68 0.15
N LYS A 91 15.58 -5.42 0.02
CA LYS A 91 15.71 -4.42 1.11
C LYS A 91 14.98 -4.82 2.39
N TYR A 92 13.82 -5.47 2.28
CA TYR A 92 12.97 -5.81 3.44
C TYR A 92 13.07 -7.27 3.90
N HIS A 93 13.70 -8.16 3.11
CA HIS A 93 13.76 -9.61 3.40
C HIS A 93 15.14 -10.26 3.16
N GLY A 94 16.14 -9.50 2.74
CA GLY A 94 17.51 -9.95 2.48
C GLY A 94 18.47 -9.68 3.63
#